data_AF-A0A2V8L6R7-F1
#
_entry.id   AF-A0A2V8L6R7-F1
#
_cell.length_a   1.000
_cell.length_b   1.000
_cell.length_c   1.000
_cell.angle_alpha   90.00
_cell.angle_beta   90.00
_cell.angle_gamma   90.00
#
_symmetry.space_group_name_H-M   'P 1'
#
loop_
_entity.id
_entity.type
_entity.pdbx_description
1 polymer ?
#
loop_
_entity_poly.entity_id
_entity_poly.type
_entity_poly.pdbx_seq_one_letter_code
_entity_poly.pdbx_strand_id
1 'polypeptide(L)'
;MKKLIPVLAYSRSAPELSAFAGRLLSSALLIPALVVLLLSTVTSFAQDQPTIQKDSVQVTAFTLSSYKKDFKVFSWVPKLNLRVNGPIASGSQIYAEFNAPGGITWKFDCKTEETGAGHWWQVEDCGGRDALGEDKGTTYTGPINFTIKMRNELMGGDTTLFAGKFKVAKVHSNETGPDYVNHFVYYVDQDSNLPIGYVFYNRDDVRGMNYPMFGFAFWARGEYNAPYEPHLFHNGKEVGKLMYEGEEVGKASCGTTEIEDNPTHITSPQGQFIWTRWGCSFPNVRAWNKTGEKIDSMFGPLHLMSENAGDYEIKILYKGHLVRSIKFAVDAEGKIVDNGIGAANKLGNGRVIVPVQVLGDSDGTWDKNAWKTDAFYGNPLTGFTAPP
;
A
#
# COMPACT_ATOMS: atom_id res chain seq x y z
N MET A 1 -45.59 50.60 -15.98
CA MET A 1 -46.77 51.49 -16.04
C MET A 1 -47.58 51.16 -17.28
N LYS A 2 -48.89 50.92 -17.11
CA LYS A 2 -50.01 51.16 -18.07
C LYS A 2 -49.89 50.48 -19.46
N LYS A 3 -50.65 49.42 -19.78
CA LYS A 3 -52.08 49.37 -20.19
C LYS A 3 -52.29 47.94 -20.76
N LEU A 4 -53.44 47.29 -20.87
CA LEU A 4 -54.85 47.46 -20.47
C LEU A 4 -55.47 46.07 -20.74
N ILE A 5 -56.37 45.62 -19.86
CA ILE A 5 -57.29 44.49 -20.09
C ILE A 5 -58.53 45.03 -20.86
N PRO A 6 -59.30 44.20 -21.59
CA PRO A 6 -60.62 43.74 -21.10
C PRO A 6 -60.86 42.22 -21.38
N VAL A 7 -61.41 41.40 -20.47
CA VAL A 7 -62.79 41.29 -19.90
C VAL A 7 -63.75 40.40 -20.72
N LEU A 8 -63.95 39.18 -20.18
CA LEU A 8 -65.19 38.43 -19.85
C LEU A 8 -66.29 38.10 -20.89
N ALA A 9 -66.65 36.81 -20.90
CA ALA A 9 -68.02 36.23 -20.80
C ALA A 9 -67.84 34.79 -20.25
N TYR A 10 -68.33 34.30 -19.10
CA TYR A 10 -69.61 34.31 -18.38
C TYR A 10 -70.75 33.51 -19.03
N SER A 11 -70.93 32.26 -18.56
CA SER A 11 -72.21 31.53 -18.42
C SER A 11 -71.90 30.20 -17.69
N ARG A 12 -72.25 30.03 -16.40
CA ARG A 12 -73.51 29.41 -15.89
C ARG A 12 -73.85 28.08 -16.57
N SER A 13 -74.23 26.99 -15.93
CA SER A 13 -74.41 26.55 -14.54
C SER A 13 -75.09 25.18 -14.69
N ALA A 14 -74.67 24.13 -13.97
CA ALA A 14 -75.45 22.90 -13.86
C ALA A 14 -75.52 22.49 -12.38
N PRO A 15 -76.73 22.17 -11.87
CA PRO A 15 -76.92 21.91 -10.46
C PRO A 15 -76.69 20.44 -10.09
N GLU A 16 -76.47 20.31 -8.79
CA GLU A 16 -76.44 19.11 -7.97
C GLU A 16 -77.57 18.12 -8.28
N LEU A 17 -77.28 16.84 -8.14
CA LEU A 17 -78.12 15.97 -7.32
C LEU A 17 -77.35 14.74 -6.83
N SER A 18 -77.66 14.46 -5.57
CA SER A 18 -77.02 13.60 -4.61
C SER A 18 -77.25 12.10 -4.85
N ALA A 19 -76.28 11.30 -4.42
CA ALA A 19 -76.54 9.98 -3.87
C ALA A 19 -75.40 9.57 -2.93
N PHE A 20 -75.63 9.81 -1.63
CA PHE A 20 -74.88 9.21 -0.53
C PHE A 20 -75.33 7.75 -0.41
N ALA A 21 -74.41 6.80 -0.61
CA ALA A 21 -74.57 5.44 -0.14
C ALA A 21 -73.19 4.91 0.27
N GLY A 22 -72.94 4.96 1.58
CA GLY A 22 -71.74 4.43 2.17
C GLY A 22 -71.69 2.90 2.08
N ARG A 23 -70.53 2.39 1.68
CA ARG A 23 -70.01 1.10 2.16
C ARG A 23 -68.52 1.24 2.42
N LEU A 24 -68.19 1.20 3.71
CA LEU A 24 -66.91 0.82 4.25
C LEU A 24 -66.59 -0.65 3.87
N LEU A 25 -65.30 -0.96 3.88
CA LEU A 25 -64.63 -2.28 3.84
C LEU A 25 -64.25 -2.81 2.45
N SER A 26 -63.02 -2.49 2.05
CA SER A 26 -61.99 -3.48 1.67
C SER A 26 -60.63 -2.79 1.46
N SER A 27 -59.95 -2.51 2.57
CA SER A 27 -58.51 -2.24 2.58
C SER A 27 -57.77 -3.56 2.65
N ALA A 28 -57.38 -4.13 1.52
CA ALA A 28 -56.42 -5.23 1.45
C ALA A 28 -55.98 -5.42 0.00
N LEU A 29 -54.89 -4.78 -0.42
CA LEU A 29 -53.95 -5.20 -1.49
C LEU A 29 -53.08 -3.99 -1.85
N LEU A 30 -51.78 -4.23 -2.09
CA LEU A 30 -50.65 -3.29 -2.11
C LEU A 30 -50.14 -3.05 -0.67
N ILE A 31 -49.18 -3.81 -0.14
CA ILE A 31 -47.79 -3.95 -0.62
C ILE A 31 -47.19 -5.19 0.08
N PRO A 32 -46.72 -6.22 -0.67
CA PRO A 32 -45.59 -7.00 -0.18
C PRO A 32 -44.62 -7.26 -1.35
N ALA A 33 -43.97 -6.21 -1.84
CA ALA A 33 -42.88 -6.36 -2.81
C ALA A 33 -41.67 -5.44 -2.53
N LEU A 34 -41.76 -4.57 -1.50
CA LEU A 34 -40.73 -3.57 -1.23
C LEU A 34 -39.87 -3.83 0.02
N VAL A 35 -40.06 -4.96 0.72
CA VAL A 35 -39.31 -5.28 1.96
C VAL A 35 -38.28 -6.40 1.77
N VAL A 36 -38.26 -7.08 0.61
CA VAL A 36 -37.24 -8.12 0.30
C VAL A 36 -36.00 -7.54 -0.43
N LEU A 37 -36.03 -6.28 -0.86
CA LEU A 37 -34.92 -5.63 -1.57
C LEU A 37 -33.94 -4.85 -0.67
N LEU A 38 -34.11 -4.86 0.65
CA LEU A 38 -33.30 -4.06 1.60
C LEU A 38 -32.35 -4.90 2.49
N LEU A 39 -32.17 -6.19 2.22
CA LEU A 39 -31.35 -7.10 3.04
C LEU A 39 -30.26 -7.86 2.25
N SER A 40 -29.79 -7.30 1.14
CA SER A 40 -28.72 -7.91 0.33
C SER A 40 -27.60 -6.93 -0.01
N THR A 41 -27.10 -6.19 0.99
CA THR A 41 -25.79 -5.53 0.90
C THR A 41 -24.86 -6.08 1.97
N VAL A 42 -24.60 -7.38 1.89
CA VAL A 42 -23.34 -7.91 2.42
C VAL A 42 -22.43 -7.98 1.20
N THR A 43 -21.63 -6.93 0.98
CA THR A 43 -20.52 -6.96 0.03
C THR A 43 -19.47 -7.92 0.58
N SER A 44 -19.65 -9.23 0.38
CA SER A 44 -18.51 -10.14 0.41
C SER A 44 -17.74 -9.89 -0.89
N PHE A 45 -16.51 -9.38 -0.78
CA PHE A 45 -15.56 -9.46 -1.88
C PHE A 45 -15.23 -10.94 -2.11
N ALA A 46 -16.07 -11.65 -2.86
CA ALA A 46 -15.66 -12.90 -3.49
C ALA A 46 -14.66 -12.50 -4.58
N GLN A 47 -13.39 -12.57 -4.24
CA GLN A 47 -12.32 -12.36 -5.18
C GLN A 47 -12.18 -13.68 -5.94
N ASP A 48 -12.93 -13.84 -7.04
CA ASP A 48 -12.93 -15.09 -7.83
C ASP A 48 -11.63 -15.29 -8.63
N GLN A 49 -10.70 -14.34 -8.54
CA GLN A 49 -9.42 -14.33 -9.26
C GLN A 49 -8.29 -13.88 -8.33
N PRO A 50 -7.09 -14.46 -8.46
CA PRO A 50 -5.94 -14.00 -7.69
C PRO A 50 -5.56 -12.58 -8.08
N THR A 51 -4.97 -11.85 -7.14
CA THR A 51 -4.48 -10.48 -7.40
C THR A 51 -3.14 -10.24 -6.75
N ILE A 52 -2.40 -9.27 -7.27
CA ILE A 52 -1.16 -8.82 -6.65
C ILE A 52 -1.47 -7.81 -5.55
N GLN A 53 -0.88 -8.03 -4.38
CA GLN A 53 -0.77 -6.99 -3.37
C GLN A 53 0.30 -5.98 -3.83
N LYS A 54 -0.11 -4.82 -4.36
CA LYS A 54 0.78 -3.92 -5.11
C LYS A 54 1.94 -3.36 -4.30
N ASP A 55 1.74 -3.09 -3.01
CA ASP A 55 2.79 -2.59 -2.11
C ASP A 55 3.80 -3.66 -1.70
N SER A 56 3.60 -4.92 -2.10
CA SER A 56 4.57 -6.01 -1.87
C SER A 56 5.49 -6.27 -3.06
N VAL A 57 5.19 -5.71 -4.24
CA VAL A 57 5.99 -5.95 -5.45
C VAL A 57 7.35 -5.26 -5.29
N GLN A 58 8.42 -6.04 -5.37
CA GLN A 58 9.80 -5.56 -5.31
C GLN A 58 10.57 -6.13 -6.49
N VAL A 59 11.06 -5.23 -7.34
CA VAL A 59 11.98 -5.58 -8.42
C VAL A 59 13.36 -5.10 -8.01
N THR A 60 14.33 -6.00 -8.02
CA THR A 60 15.74 -5.69 -7.72
C THR A 60 16.60 -6.03 -8.94
N ALA A 61 17.63 -5.23 -9.17
CA ALA A 61 18.66 -5.52 -10.16
C ALA A 61 19.77 -6.38 -9.53
N PHE A 62 19.75 -7.68 -9.78
CA PHE A 62 20.80 -8.57 -9.29
C PHE A 62 22.06 -8.39 -10.12
N THR A 63 23.10 -7.80 -9.53
CA THR A 63 24.37 -7.54 -10.21
C THR A 63 25.15 -8.84 -10.34
N LEU A 64 25.68 -9.07 -11.54
CA LEU A 64 26.54 -10.18 -11.90
C LEU A 64 27.96 -9.67 -12.05
N SER A 65 28.93 -10.38 -11.48
CA SER A 65 30.34 -10.01 -11.51
C SER A 65 31.03 -10.29 -12.86
N SER A 66 30.26 -10.49 -13.93
CA SER A 66 30.75 -10.72 -15.28
C SER A 66 29.72 -10.24 -16.31
N TYR A 67 30.16 -9.99 -17.55
CA TYR A 67 29.31 -9.76 -18.69
C TYR A 67 29.86 -10.50 -19.90
N LYS A 68 29.10 -11.45 -20.46
CA LYS A 68 29.55 -12.27 -21.61
C LYS A 68 30.94 -12.91 -21.38
N LYS A 69 31.17 -13.40 -20.15
CA LYS A 69 32.44 -14.00 -19.68
C LYS A 69 33.61 -13.02 -19.51
N ASP A 70 33.38 -11.71 -19.69
CA ASP A 70 34.33 -10.68 -19.32
C ASP A 70 34.12 -10.28 -17.85
N PHE A 71 35.10 -10.59 -17.00
CA PHE A 71 35.08 -10.28 -15.57
C PHE A 71 35.46 -8.82 -15.26
N LYS A 72 35.88 -8.05 -16.26
CA LYS A 72 36.17 -6.60 -16.11
C LYS A 72 34.92 -5.73 -16.20
N VAL A 73 33.77 -6.34 -16.50
CA VAL A 73 32.50 -5.63 -16.72
C VAL A 73 31.41 -6.33 -15.93
N PHE A 74 30.79 -5.60 -15.01
CA PHE A 74 29.62 -6.11 -14.31
C PHE A 74 28.36 -5.91 -15.14
N SER A 75 27.45 -6.87 -15.06
CA SER A 75 26.13 -6.82 -15.67
C SER A 75 25.06 -7.07 -14.62
N TRP A 76 23.79 -7.18 -15.00
CA TRP A 76 22.72 -7.51 -14.07
C TRP A 76 21.57 -8.26 -14.73
N VAL A 77 20.74 -8.91 -13.90
CA VAL A 77 19.48 -9.57 -14.27
C VAL A 77 18.37 -9.23 -13.27
N PRO A 78 17.09 -9.21 -13.67
CA PRO A 78 15.99 -8.87 -12.76
C PRO A 78 15.74 -9.99 -11.73
N LYS A 79 15.40 -9.58 -10.52
CA LYS A 79 14.89 -10.41 -9.43
C LYS A 79 13.58 -9.81 -8.92
N LEU A 80 12.63 -10.66 -8.53
CA LEU A 80 11.27 -10.27 -8.18
C LEU A 80 10.83 -10.93 -6.88
N ASN A 81 10.31 -10.12 -5.95
CA ASN A 81 9.57 -10.55 -4.77
C ASN A 81 8.16 -9.97 -4.83
N LEU A 82 7.13 -10.71 -4.43
CA LEU A 82 5.76 -10.22 -4.34
C LEU A 82 4.86 -11.09 -3.47
N ARG A 83 3.69 -10.56 -3.11
CA ARG A 83 2.56 -11.32 -2.57
C ARG A 83 1.43 -11.40 -3.57
N VAL A 84 0.89 -12.60 -3.72
CA VAL A 84 -0.31 -12.89 -4.50
C VAL A 84 -1.42 -13.28 -3.53
N ASN A 85 -2.52 -12.54 -3.55
CA ASN A 85 -3.73 -12.90 -2.82
C ASN A 85 -4.45 -14.02 -3.57
N GLY A 86 -4.84 -15.07 -2.85
CA GLY A 86 -5.64 -16.16 -3.38
C GLY A 86 -7.07 -15.72 -3.76
N PRO A 87 -7.81 -16.56 -4.49
CA PRO A 87 -7.52 -17.97 -4.74
C PRO A 87 -6.48 -18.20 -5.84
N ILE A 88 -5.49 -19.06 -5.58
CA ILE A 88 -4.57 -19.63 -6.57
C ILE A 88 -4.95 -21.10 -6.70
N ALA A 89 -5.52 -21.49 -7.84
CA ALA A 89 -5.97 -22.86 -8.07
C ALA A 89 -4.79 -23.83 -8.23
N SER A 90 -5.05 -25.11 -7.95
CA SER A 90 -4.08 -26.18 -8.23
C SER A 90 -3.62 -26.19 -9.69
N GLY A 91 -2.35 -26.52 -9.93
CA GLY A 91 -1.74 -26.49 -11.26
C GLY A 91 -1.47 -25.09 -11.82
N SER A 92 -1.68 -24.03 -11.04
CA SER A 92 -1.31 -22.66 -11.44
C SER A 92 0.20 -22.43 -11.33
N GLN A 93 0.76 -21.67 -12.26
CA GLN A 93 2.16 -21.30 -12.32
C GLN A 93 2.29 -19.79 -12.54
N ILE A 94 2.78 -19.07 -11.54
CA ILE A 94 3.13 -17.66 -11.63
C ILE A 94 4.45 -17.53 -12.40
N TYR A 95 4.53 -16.56 -13.30
CA TYR A 95 5.75 -16.27 -14.04
C TYR A 95 5.86 -14.78 -14.34
N ALA A 96 7.07 -14.31 -14.60
CA ALA A 96 7.33 -12.92 -14.94
C ALA A 96 8.02 -12.80 -16.30
N GLU A 97 7.67 -11.74 -17.02
CA GLU A 97 8.30 -11.36 -18.29
C GLU A 97 8.80 -9.92 -18.19
N PHE A 98 10.06 -9.70 -18.54
CA PHE A 98 10.73 -8.41 -18.52
C PHE A 98 11.21 -8.08 -19.93
N ASN A 99 11.02 -6.83 -20.34
CA ASN A 99 11.38 -6.34 -21.67
C ASN A 99 12.16 -5.04 -21.54
N ALA A 100 13.42 -5.06 -21.97
CA ALA A 100 14.27 -3.88 -22.05
C ALA A 100 14.57 -3.53 -23.53
N PRO A 101 14.89 -2.25 -23.83
CA PRO A 101 15.30 -1.85 -25.17
C PRO A 101 16.48 -2.67 -25.72
N GLY A 102 16.57 -2.78 -27.05
CA GLY A 102 17.60 -3.58 -27.71
C GLY A 102 17.30 -5.09 -27.79
N GLY A 103 16.04 -5.48 -27.58
CA GLY A 103 15.59 -6.87 -27.72
C GLY A 103 15.92 -7.78 -26.53
N ILE A 104 16.35 -7.19 -25.41
CA ILE A 104 16.63 -7.94 -24.19
C ILE A 104 15.31 -8.33 -23.54
N THR A 105 15.12 -9.64 -23.38
CA THR A 105 13.92 -10.20 -22.75
C THR A 105 14.32 -11.24 -21.73
N TRP A 106 13.62 -11.25 -20.59
CA TRP A 106 13.74 -12.30 -19.60
C TRP A 106 12.36 -12.87 -19.32
N LYS A 107 12.27 -14.20 -19.25
CA LYS A 107 11.07 -14.92 -18.84
C LYS A 107 11.47 -16.03 -17.89
N PHE A 108 10.83 -16.09 -16.75
CA PHE A 108 11.13 -17.09 -15.73
C PHE A 108 9.90 -17.39 -14.87
N ASP A 109 9.82 -18.64 -14.43
CA ASP A 109 8.77 -19.14 -13.56
C ASP A 109 9.11 -18.86 -12.09
N CYS A 110 8.08 -18.57 -11.30
CA CYS A 110 8.20 -18.33 -9.86
C CYS A 110 7.66 -19.54 -9.08
N LYS A 111 8.21 -19.81 -7.89
CA LYS A 111 7.62 -20.80 -7.00
C LYS A 111 6.16 -20.42 -6.71
N THR A 112 5.25 -21.34 -6.98
CA THR A 112 3.79 -21.13 -6.87
C THR A 112 3.18 -22.25 -6.03
N GLU A 113 2.28 -21.90 -5.12
CA GLU A 113 1.55 -22.86 -4.29
C GLU A 113 0.05 -22.57 -4.36
N GLU A 114 -0.76 -23.64 -4.31
CA GLU A 114 -2.20 -23.52 -4.21
C GLU A 114 -2.56 -22.74 -2.94
N THR A 115 -3.41 -21.74 -3.08
CA THR A 115 -3.74 -20.81 -1.99
C THR A 115 -5.23 -20.55 -1.99
N GLY A 116 -5.89 -20.76 -0.86
CA GLY A 116 -7.32 -20.51 -0.71
C GLY A 116 -7.68 -19.01 -0.78
N ALA A 117 -8.95 -18.72 -1.04
CA ALA A 117 -9.47 -17.34 -0.95
C ALA A 117 -9.27 -16.78 0.47
N GLY A 118 -8.87 -15.50 0.57
CA GLY A 118 -8.58 -14.84 1.85
C GLY A 118 -7.18 -15.13 2.43
N HIS A 119 -6.42 -16.01 1.79
CA HIS A 119 -5.00 -16.26 2.09
C HIS A 119 -4.10 -15.61 1.02
N TRP A 120 -2.80 -15.58 1.28
CA TRP A 120 -1.81 -15.07 0.34
C TRP A 120 -0.62 -16.01 0.23
N TRP A 121 0.03 -15.97 -0.93
CA TRP A 121 1.28 -16.65 -1.21
C TRP A 121 2.40 -15.63 -1.37
N GLN A 122 3.51 -15.81 -0.66
CA GLN A 122 4.71 -15.01 -0.85
C GLN A 122 5.60 -15.69 -1.88
N VAL A 123 5.84 -14.98 -2.97
CA VAL A 123 6.87 -15.31 -3.94
C VAL A 123 8.13 -14.59 -3.51
N GLU A 124 9.16 -15.38 -3.19
CA GLU A 124 10.49 -14.88 -2.85
C GLU A 124 11.49 -15.36 -3.90
N ASP A 125 12.48 -14.51 -4.15
CA ASP A 125 13.67 -14.80 -4.94
C ASP A 125 13.39 -15.33 -6.35
N CYS A 126 12.30 -14.86 -6.97
CA CYS A 126 11.97 -15.23 -8.34
C CYS A 126 12.89 -14.52 -9.34
N GLY A 127 13.55 -15.26 -10.22
CA GLY A 127 14.51 -14.69 -11.18
C GLY A 127 15.95 -14.69 -10.64
N GLY A 128 16.69 -13.61 -10.88
CA GLY A 128 18.08 -13.49 -10.46
C GLY A 128 19.03 -14.43 -11.20
N ARG A 129 20.26 -14.57 -10.68
CA ARG A 129 21.32 -15.39 -11.30
C ARG A 129 20.93 -16.86 -11.42
N ASP A 130 20.27 -17.42 -10.41
CA ASP A 130 20.00 -18.86 -10.34
C ASP A 130 18.96 -19.31 -11.38
N ALA A 131 17.96 -18.47 -11.65
CA ALA A 131 16.93 -18.77 -12.65
C ALA A 131 17.35 -18.40 -14.09
N LEU A 132 18.16 -17.35 -14.26
CA LEU A 132 18.46 -16.79 -15.58
C LEU A 132 19.86 -17.14 -16.09
N GLY A 133 20.82 -17.40 -15.22
CA GLY A 133 22.23 -17.57 -15.58
C GLY A 133 22.96 -16.25 -15.88
N GLU A 134 24.29 -16.30 -15.92
CA GLU A 134 25.14 -15.13 -16.19
C GLU A 134 25.12 -14.68 -17.65
N ASP A 135 24.82 -15.57 -18.60
CA ASP A 135 24.78 -15.27 -20.03
C ASP A 135 23.63 -14.32 -20.40
N LYS A 136 22.63 -14.19 -19.52
CA LYS A 136 21.48 -13.29 -19.67
C LYS A 136 21.69 -11.91 -19.08
N GLY A 137 22.87 -11.64 -18.51
CA GLY A 137 23.22 -10.33 -17.97
C GLY A 137 23.18 -9.22 -19.01
N THR A 138 22.80 -8.01 -18.58
CA THR A 138 22.89 -6.79 -19.40
C THR A 138 23.60 -5.66 -18.67
N THR A 139 24.13 -4.70 -19.43
CA THR A 139 24.66 -3.43 -18.89
C THR A 139 23.70 -2.25 -19.11
N TYR A 140 22.50 -2.52 -19.64
CA TYR A 140 21.49 -1.51 -19.89
C TYR A 140 21.01 -0.87 -18.59
N THR A 141 20.88 0.45 -18.59
CA THR A 141 20.26 1.26 -17.54
C THR A 141 19.17 2.13 -18.15
N GLY A 142 18.09 2.37 -17.42
CA GLY A 142 16.93 3.10 -17.90
C GLY A 142 15.62 2.36 -17.61
N PRO A 143 14.52 2.75 -18.26
CA PRO A 143 13.20 2.17 -18.04
C PRO A 143 13.08 0.75 -18.62
N ILE A 144 12.43 -0.13 -17.88
CA ILE A 144 12.20 -1.53 -18.23
C ILE A 144 10.75 -1.88 -17.91
N ASN A 145 10.06 -2.47 -18.87
CA ASN A 145 8.68 -2.93 -18.68
C ASN A 145 8.69 -4.37 -18.18
N PHE A 146 7.75 -4.72 -17.32
CA PHE A 146 7.53 -6.09 -16.90
C PHE A 146 6.05 -6.41 -16.73
N THR A 147 5.75 -7.70 -16.80
CA THR A 147 4.42 -8.23 -16.51
C THR A 147 4.55 -9.46 -15.62
N ILE A 148 3.66 -9.56 -14.64
CA ILE A 148 3.47 -10.74 -13.79
C ILE A 148 2.21 -11.42 -14.28
N LYS A 149 2.33 -12.68 -14.65
CA LYS A 149 1.26 -13.49 -15.22
C LYS A 149 1.11 -14.79 -14.44
N MET A 150 -0.04 -15.41 -14.58
CA MET A 150 -0.31 -16.74 -14.07
C MET A 150 -0.91 -17.57 -15.18
N ARG A 151 -0.35 -18.75 -15.40
CA ARG A 151 -0.90 -19.76 -16.31
C ARG A 151 -1.45 -20.93 -15.54
N ASN A 152 -2.55 -21.52 -16.01
CA ASN A 152 -3.08 -22.76 -15.47
C ASN A 152 -3.48 -23.68 -16.63
N GLU A 153 -2.74 -24.77 -16.81
CA GLU A 153 -2.96 -25.70 -17.91
C GLU A 153 -4.24 -26.53 -17.74
N LEU A 154 -4.70 -26.73 -16.50
CA LEU A 154 -5.94 -27.47 -16.20
C LEU A 154 -7.19 -26.65 -16.52
N MET A 155 -7.12 -25.33 -16.34
CA MET A 155 -8.22 -24.41 -16.63
C MET A 155 -8.12 -23.78 -18.02
N GLY A 156 -6.98 -23.96 -18.70
CA GLY A 156 -6.74 -23.45 -20.04
C GLY A 156 -6.71 -21.93 -20.10
N GLY A 157 -5.57 -21.32 -19.78
CA GLY A 157 -5.37 -19.90 -20.04
C GLY A 157 -4.22 -19.25 -19.28
N ASP A 158 -3.91 -18.03 -19.73
CA ASP A 158 -2.95 -17.12 -19.12
C ASP A 158 -3.68 -15.85 -18.69
N THR A 159 -3.46 -15.43 -17.44
CA THR A 159 -4.01 -14.19 -16.91
C THR A 159 -2.89 -13.27 -16.48
N THR A 160 -2.94 -12.00 -16.91
CA THR A 160 -2.03 -10.97 -16.42
C THR A 160 -2.52 -10.45 -15.08
N LEU A 161 -1.71 -10.63 -14.03
CA LEU A 161 -2.02 -10.17 -12.69
C LEU A 161 -1.52 -8.75 -12.44
N PHE A 162 -0.40 -8.37 -13.07
CA PHE A 162 0.20 -7.05 -12.93
C PHE A 162 1.05 -6.69 -14.15
N ALA A 163 1.09 -5.41 -14.49
CA ALA A 163 2.00 -4.85 -15.48
C ALA A 163 2.59 -3.55 -14.92
N GLY A 164 3.88 -3.33 -15.14
CA GLY A 164 4.56 -2.15 -14.66
C GLY A 164 5.84 -1.84 -15.42
N LYS A 165 6.47 -0.74 -15.02
CA LYS A 165 7.77 -0.28 -15.48
C LYS A 165 8.61 0.16 -14.28
N PHE A 166 9.90 -0.12 -14.32
CA PHE A 166 10.86 0.35 -13.32
C PHE A 166 12.08 0.93 -14.02
N LYS A 167 12.89 1.69 -13.28
CA LYS A 167 14.10 2.31 -13.80
C LYS A 167 15.31 1.72 -13.11
N VAL A 168 16.23 1.19 -13.92
CA VAL A 168 17.53 0.73 -13.42
C VAL A 168 18.54 1.85 -13.56
N ALA A 169 19.26 2.11 -12.49
CA ALA A 169 20.42 2.98 -12.47
C ALA A 169 21.66 2.17 -12.04
N LYS A 170 22.82 2.82 -12.06
CA LYS A 170 24.07 2.20 -11.66
C LYS A 170 24.98 3.18 -10.93
N VAL A 171 25.80 2.64 -10.05
CA VAL A 171 26.84 3.36 -9.33
C VAL A 171 28.12 2.53 -9.35
N HIS A 172 29.27 3.17 -9.25
CA HIS A 172 30.53 2.43 -9.18
C HIS A 172 30.56 1.57 -7.91
N SER A 173 31.13 0.37 -8.01
CA SER A 173 31.46 -0.46 -6.86
C SER A 173 32.52 0.22 -5.98
N ASN A 174 32.80 -0.35 -4.82
CA ASN A 174 33.94 0.06 -3.99
C ASN A 174 35.29 -0.48 -4.48
N GLU A 175 35.32 -1.25 -5.58
CA GLU A 175 36.56 -1.79 -6.14
C GLU A 175 37.34 -0.69 -6.88
N THR A 176 38.66 -0.72 -6.80
CA THR A 176 39.53 0.33 -7.36
C THR A 176 40.67 -0.26 -8.18
N GLY A 177 40.98 0.36 -9.31
CA GLY A 177 42.11 -0.03 -10.17
C GLY A 177 41.74 -0.03 -11.65
N PRO A 178 42.72 -0.23 -12.55
CA PRO A 178 42.51 -0.15 -14.00
C PRO A 178 41.57 -1.23 -14.54
N ASP A 179 41.50 -2.38 -13.88
CA ASP A 179 40.61 -3.48 -14.29
C ASP A 179 39.16 -3.31 -13.80
N TYR A 180 38.93 -2.40 -12.85
CA TYR A 180 37.64 -2.24 -12.15
C TYR A 180 36.80 -1.06 -12.66
N VAL A 181 37.24 -0.37 -13.72
CA VAL A 181 36.61 0.85 -14.26
C VAL A 181 35.15 0.63 -14.69
N ASN A 182 34.77 -0.61 -15.04
CA ASN A 182 33.41 -0.97 -15.44
C ASN A 182 32.69 -1.86 -14.41
N HIS A 183 33.15 -1.85 -13.16
CA HIS A 183 32.51 -2.59 -12.07
C HIS A 183 31.43 -1.73 -11.46
N PHE A 184 30.30 -1.66 -12.16
CA PHE A 184 29.12 -0.95 -11.72
C PHE A 184 28.16 -1.88 -10.99
N VAL A 185 27.66 -1.42 -9.86
CA VAL A 185 26.54 -2.03 -9.15
C VAL A 185 25.25 -1.43 -9.68
N TYR A 186 24.32 -2.28 -10.06
CA TYR A 186 23.02 -1.89 -10.58
C TYR A 186 21.97 -1.94 -9.47
N TYR A 187 21.04 -1.00 -9.50
CA TYR A 187 19.94 -0.89 -8.53
C TYR A 187 18.67 -0.36 -9.22
N VAL A 188 17.52 -0.62 -8.61
CA VAL A 188 16.25 -0.05 -9.04
C VAL A 188 15.99 1.23 -8.26
N ASP A 189 15.60 2.29 -8.96
CA ASP A 189 15.28 3.57 -8.35
C ASP A 189 13.87 3.51 -7.72
N GLN A 190 13.80 3.62 -6.39
CA GLN A 190 12.59 3.50 -5.59
C GLN A 190 12.14 4.85 -4.97
N ASP A 191 12.66 5.98 -5.45
CA ASP A 191 12.35 7.32 -4.89
C ASP A 191 10.85 7.64 -4.87
N SER A 192 10.07 7.04 -5.79
CA SER A 192 8.61 7.18 -5.85
C SER A 192 7.89 6.73 -4.57
N ASN A 193 8.53 5.88 -3.76
CA ASN A 193 7.97 5.34 -2.53
C ASN A 193 8.15 6.28 -1.32
N LEU A 194 9.13 7.18 -1.33
CA LEU A 194 9.46 8.06 -0.19
C LEU A 194 8.28 8.89 0.34
N PRO A 195 7.42 9.50 -0.49
CA PRO A 195 6.26 10.25 0.00
C PRO A 195 5.05 9.37 0.35
N ILE A 196 5.14 8.04 0.24
CA ILE A 196 4.02 7.11 0.46
C ILE A 196 4.19 6.43 1.83
N GLY A 197 3.13 6.48 2.63
CA GLY A 197 3.06 5.78 3.92
C GLY A 197 1.82 4.92 4.02
N TYR A 198 1.78 4.10 5.06
CA TYR A 198 0.68 3.20 5.35
C TYR A 198 0.33 3.31 6.82
N VAL A 199 -0.96 3.39 7.13
CA VAL A 199 -1.47 3.25 8.50
C VAL A 199 -2.41 2.05 8.54
N PHE A 200 -2.33 1.27 9.62
CA PHE A 200 -3.06 0.01 9.72
C PHE A 200 -3.19 -0.44 11.17
N TYR A 201 -3.95 -1.52 11.34
CA TYR A 201 -4.13 -2.19 12.61
C TYR A 201 -3.51 -3.58 12.58
N ASN A 202 -2.71 -3.87 13.60
CA ASN A 202 -2.21 -5.20 13.85
C ASN A 202 -3.14 -5.92 14.82
N ARG A 203 -3.39 -7.20 14.54
CA ARG A 203 -4.09 -8.09 15.44
C ARG A 203 -3.31 -8.18 16.76
N ASP A 204 -4.01 -8.14 17.89
CA ASP A 204 -3.41 -8.51 19.18
C ASP A 204 -3.30 -10.04 19.26
N ASP A 205 -2.15 -10.56 19.71
CA ASP A 205 -1.86 -11.99 19.71
C ASP A 205 -2.90 -12.79 20.51
N VAL A 206 -3.41 -12.22 21.61
CA VAL A 206 -4.35 -12.88 22.52
C VAL A 206 -5.79 -12.51 22.16
N ARG A 207 -6.06 -11.22 21.96
CA ARG A 207 -7.42 -10.67 21.86
C ARG A 207 -7.89 -10.46 20.42
N GLY A 208 -7.03 -10.69 19.45
CA GLY A 208 -7.39 -10.58 18.05
C GLY A 208 -7.71 -9.16 17.60
N MET A 209 -8.69 -9.04 16.70
CA MET A 209 -9.20 -7.76 16.21
C MET A 209 -10.17 -7.08 17.19
N ASN A 210 -10.42 -7.67 18.36
CA ASN A 210 -11.21 -7.02 19.41
C ASN A 210 -10.39 -5.99 20.20
N TYR A 211 -9.06 -6.00 20.06
CA TYR A 211 -8.15 -5.10 20.75
C TYR A 211 -6.92 -4.72 19.91
N PRO A 212 -7.11 -4.25 18.66
CA PRO A 212 -5.99 -4.19 17.73
C PRO A 212 -5.06 -3.00 18.04
N MET A 213 -3.77 -3.23 17.83
CA MET A 213 -2.70 -2.26 18.02
C MET A 213 -2.55 -1.38 16.79
N PHE A 214 -2.35 -0.08 17.01
CA PHE A 214 -2.06 0.85 15.92
C PHE A 214 -0.63 0.66 15.41
N GLY A 215 -0.50 0.53 14.09
CA GLY A 215 0.77 0.42 13.38
C GLY A 215 0.79 1.34 12.16
N PHE A 216 2.00 1.66 11.73
CA PHE A 216 2.21 2.41 10.50
C PHE A 216 3.52 2.00 9.84
N ALA A 217 3.66 2.33 8.56
CA ALA A 217 4.89 2.10 7.81
C ALA A 217 5.20 3.30 6.91
N PHE A 218 6.49 3.55 6.70
CA PHE A 218 6.98 4.63 5.82
C PHE A 218 8.29 4.23 5.16
N TRP A 219 8.63 4.90 4.07
CA TRP A 219 9.87 4.67 3.34
C TRP A 219 10.96 5.66 3.73
N ALA A 220 12.18 5.16 3.75
CA ALA A 220 13.39 5.93 3.97
C ALA A 220 14.51 5.44 3.05
N ARG A 221 15.40 6.35 2.66
CA ARG A 221 16.51 6.07 1.77
C ARG A 221 17.86 6.29 2.46
N GLY A 222 18.70 5.27 2.42
CA GLY A 222 20.05 5.30 2.94
C GLY A 222 20.27 4.25 4.02
N GLU A 223 21.51 4.16 4.48
CA GLU A 223 21.89 3.32 5.61
C GLU A 223 21.61 4.06 6.92
N TYR A 224 20.81 3.42 7.78
CA TYR A 224 20.38 3.99 9.04
C TYR A 224 21.04 3.26 10.21
N ASN A 225 21.77 4.02 11.03
CA ASN A 225 22.53 3.49 12.17
C ASN A 225 21.99 3.98 13.52
N ALA A 226 20.78 4.54 13.53
CA ALA A 226 20.06 4.94 14.72
C ALA A 226 18.57 4.56 14.57
N PRO A 227 17.85 4.30 15.66
CA PRO A 227 16.42 4.04 15.57
C PRO A 227 15.66 5.30 15.16
N TYR A 228 14.55 5.10 14.45
CA TYR A 228 13.53 6.14 14.31
C TYR A 228 12.72 6.24 15.59
N GLU A 229 12.40 7.47 15.98
CA GLU A 229 11.60 7.78 17.16
C GLU A 229 10.25 8.34 16.71
N PRO A 230 9.21 7.50 16.64
CA PRO A 230 7.89 7.95 16.25
C PRO A 230 7.12 8.55 17.44
N HIS A 231 6.42 9.64 17.17
CA HIS A 231 5.60 10.39 18.12
C HIS A 231 4.21 10.58 17.54
N LEU A 232 3.15 10.23 18.28
CA LEU A 232 1.77 10.39 17.84
C LEU A 232 1.16 11.64 18.47
N PHE A 233 0.56 12.49 17.66
CA PHE A 233 -0.11 13.71 18.09
C PHE A 233 -1.61 13.64 17.78
N HIS A 234 -2.42 14.12 18.71
CA HIS A 234 -3.86 14.34 18.55
C HIS A 234 -4.24 15.66 19.24
N ASN A 235 -5.01 16.52 18.56
CA ASN A 235 -5.38 17.85 19.06
C ASN A 235 -4.19 18.68 19.57
N GLY A 236 -3.04 18.59 18.87
CA GLY A 236 -1.81 19.31 19.22
C GLY A 236 -1.06 18.77 20.43
N LYS A 237 -1.50 17.67 21.05
CA LYS A 237 -0.84 17.03 22.18
C LYS A 237 -0.26 15.69 21.76
N GLU A 238 0.90 15.35 22.30
CA GLU A 238 1.44 14.01 22.14
C GLU A 238 0.62 13.01 22.97
N VAL A 239 0.28 11.88 22.37
CA VAL A 239 -0.56 10.82 22.96
C VAL A 239 0.13 9.45 22.81
N GLY A 240 -0.32 8.46 23.59
CA GLY A 240 0.25 7.11 23.57
C GLY A 240 1.57 6.95 24.34
N LYS A 241 2.07 8.01 24.97
CA LYS A 241 3.16 7.90 25.96
C LYS A 241 2.60 7.49 27.31
N LEU A 242 3.24 6.52 27.94
CA LEU A 242 2.91 6.05 29.29
C LEU A 242 4.17 6.07 30.13
N MET A 243 4.10 6.69 31.31
CA MET A 243 5.23 6.83 32.24
C MET A 243 4.98 5.96 33.47
N TYR A 244 5.98 5.16 33.83
CA TYR A 244 5.98 4.37 35.06
C TYR A 244 7.31 4.58 35.79
N GLU A 245 7.25 5.00 37.06
CA GLU A 245 8.43 5.29 37.88
C GLU A 245 9.46 6.25 37.26
N GLY A 246 9.00 7.15 36.37
CA GLY A 246 9.85 8.14 35.69
C GLY A 246 10.43 7.67 34.35
N GLU A 247 10.16 6.43 33.93
CA GLU A 247 10.56 5.88 32.64
C GLU A 247 9.37 5.72 31.70
N GLU A 248 9.60 5.88 30.39
CA GLU A 248 8.57 5.62 29.38
C GLU A 248 8.45 4.11 29.13
N VAL A 249 7.28 3.56 29.40
CA VAL A 249 6.96 2.15 29.16
C VAL A 249 6.12 1.99 27.90
N GLY A 250 6.37 0.93 27.13
CA GLY A 250 5.68 0.72 25.86
C GLY A 250 6.01 1.78 24.80
N LYS A 251 7.25 2.31 24.81
CA LYS A 251 7.74 3.32 23.87
C LYS A 251 7.45 2.90 22.43
N ALA A 252 6.91 3.83 21.65
CA ALA A 252 6.70 3.63 20.23
C ALA A 252 8.04 3.37 19.52
N SER A 253 8.06 2.43 18.59
CA SER A 253 9.30 2.03 17.94
C SER A 253 9.09 1.62 16.50
N CYS A 254 10.14 1.81 15.71
CA CYS A 254 10.29 1.26 14.37
C CYS A 254 11.33 0.15 14.47
N GLY A 255 10.88 -1.09 14.46
CA GLY A 255 11.73 -2.26 14.73
C GLY A 255 11.69 -3.34 13.65
N THR A 256 10.77 -3.24 12.70
CA THR A 256 10.59 -4.24 11.65
C THR A 256 10.86 -3.64 10.29
N THR A 257 11.93 -4.06 9.64
CA THR A 257 12.12 -3.84 8.22
C THR A 257 11.12 -4.70 7.47
N GLU A 258 10.07 -4.10 6.93
CA GLU A 258 9.07 -4.85 6.16
C GLU A 258 9.60 -5.22 4.77
N ILE A 259 10.32 -4.28 4.17
CA ILE A 259 10.94 -4.38 2.85
C ILE A 259 12.25 -3.61 2.90
N GLU A 260 13.27 -4.18 2.30
CA GLU A 260 14.55 -3.53 2.05
C GLU A 260 15.01 -3.85 0.64
N ASP A 261 15.18 -2.82 -0.18
CA ASP A 261 15.74 -2.92 -1.51
C ASP A 261 17.17 -2.38 -1.46
N ASN A 262 18.12 -3.32 -1.53
CA ASN A 262 19.55 -3.04 -1.47
C ASN A 262 20.23 -3.40 -2.78
N PRO A 263 21.33 -2.72 -3.13
CA PRO A 263 22.21 -3.19 -4.16
C PRO A 263 22.82 -4.53 -3.72
N THR A 264 23.00 -5.44 -4.67
CA THR A 264 23.55 -6.78 -4.40
C THR A 264 25.05 -6.79 -4.15
N HIS A 265 25.73 -5.67 -4.36
CA HIS A 265 27.16 -5.48 -4.15
C HIS A 265 27.41 -4.16 -3.42
N ILE A 266 28.56 -4.04 -2.77
CA ILE A 266 28.94 -2.82 -2.03
C ILE A 266 29.19 -1.68 -3.03
N THR A 267 28.57 -0.53 -2.77
CA THR A 267 28.66 0.67 -3.61
C THR A 267 29.68 1.68 -3.08
N SER A 268 30.11 2.60 -3.93
CA SER A 268 30.82 3.81 -3.53
C SER A 268 30.07 5.05 -4.03
N PRO A 269 29.52 5.90 -3.14
CA PRO A 269 29.54 5.80 -1.68
C PRO A 269 28.69 4.64 -1.15
N GLN A 270 29.07 4.13 0.02
CA GLN A 270 28.36 3.03 0.70
C GLN A 270 27.02 3.51 1.25
N GLY A 271 26.04 2.60 1.30
CA GLY A 271 24.78 2.82 2.01
C GLY A 271 23.79 3.81 1.37
N GLN A 272 24.12 4.49 0.27
CA GLN A 272 23.25 5.56 -0.28
C GLN A 272 22.05 5.04 -1.12
N PHE A 273 22.15 3.83 -1.65
CA PHE A 273 21.19 3.26 -2.61
C PHE A 273 20.37 2.14 -1.99
N ILE A 274 19.96 2.35 -0.74
CA ILE A 274 19.15 1.45 0.07
C ILE A 274 17.79 2.11 0.26
N TRP A 275 16.70 1.43 -0.05
CA TRP A 275 15.35 1.90 0.27
C TRP A 275 14.68 0.92 1.21
N THR A 276 14.31 1.40 2.38
CA THR A 276 13.75 0.57 3.44
C THR A 276 12.35 1.06 3.79
N ARG A 277 11.38 0.14 3.78
CA ARG A 277 10.06 0.37 4.38
C ARG A 277 10.09 -0.07 5.83
N TRP A 278 10.12 0.91 6.73
CA TRP A 278 10.09 0.70 8.16
C TRP A 278 8.65 0.47 8.62
N GLY A 279 8.41 -0.66 9.27
CA GLY A 279 7.21 -0.93 10.05
C GLY A 279 7.42 -0.48 11.49
N CYS A 280 6.45 0.26 12.00
CA CYS A 280 6.47 0.86 13.32
C CYS A 280 5.16 0.57 14.06
N SER A 281 5.22 0.61 15.38
CA SER A 281 4.07 0.34 16.24
C SER A 281 4.00 1.28 17.42
N PHE A 282 2.79 1.48 17.92
CA PHE A 282 2.51 2.19 19.16
C PHE A 282 1.92 1.21 20.19
N PRO A 283 2.75 0.57 21.03
CA PRO A 283 2.31 -0.45 21.99
C PRO A 283 1.21 0.00 22.95
N ASN A 284 1.13 1.30 23.24
CA ASN A 284 0.13 1.88 24.13
C ASN A 284 -1.07 2.52 23.42
N VAL A 285 -1.17 2.38 22.10
CA VAL A 285 -2.28 2.93 21.31
C VAL A 285 -3.10 1.78 20.72
N ARG A 286 -4.40 1.82 20.96
CA ARG A 286 -5.35 0.82 20.47
C ARG A 286 -6.46 1.50 19.68
N ALA A 287 -6.96 0.80 18.67
CA ALA A 287 -8.08 1.31 17.87
C ALA A 287 -9.35 1.41 18.73
N TRP A 288 -9.68 0.30 19.39
CA TRP A 288 -10.86 0.13 20.24
C TRP A 288 -10.62 -0.98 21.25
N ASN A 289 -11.54 -1.12 22.20
CA ASN A 289 -11.63 -2.28 23.08
C ASN A 289 -13.03 -2.91 23.02
N LYS A 290 -13.11 -4.11 22.43
CA LYS A 290 -14.33 -4.92 22.33
C LYS A 290 -14.27 -6.20 23.17
N THR A 291 -13.28 -6.34 24.06
CA THR A 291 -13.13 -7.54 24.89
C THR A 291 -14.02 -7.54 26.12
N GLY A 292 -14.51 -6.36 26.54
CA GLY A 292 -15.23 -6.18 27.80
C GLY A 292 -14.33 -6.07 29.03
N GLU A 293 -13.01 -6.10 28.84
CA GLU A 293 -12.01 -5.90 29.91
C GLU A 293 -11.69 -4.42 30.09
N LYS A 294 -11.16 -4.03 31.25
CA LYS A 294 -10.69 -2.65 31.48
C LYS A 294 -9.54 -2.30 30.52
N ILE A 295 -9.49 -1.04 30.12
CA ILE A 295 -8.50 -0.48 29.18
C ILE A 295 -7.21 -0.06 29.91
N ASP A 296 -6.88 -0.77 30.98
CA ASP A 296 -5.69 -0.48 31.78
C ASP A 296 -4.62 -1.51 31.45
N SER A 297 -3.44 -1.02 31.07
CA SER A 297 -2.23 -1.84 31.19
C SER A 297 -1.83 -1.92 32.67
N MET A 298 -0.87 -2.79 32.99
CA MET A 298 -0.28 -2.82 34.33
C MET A 298 0.37 -1.47 34.73
N PHE A 299 0.61 -0.57 33.76
CA PHE A 299 1.27 0.72 33.95
C PHE A 299 0.32 1.93 33.81
N GLY A 300 -0.99 1.70 33.59
CA GLY A 300 -1.98 2.77 33.44
C GLY A 300 -2.82 2.66 32.16
N PRO A 301 -3.76 3.61 31.93
CA PRO A 301 -4.72 3.56 30.83
C PRO A 301 -4.03 3.74 29.47
N LEU A 302 -4.47 2.97 28.48
CA LEU A 302 -4.01 3.09 27.10
C LEU A 302 -4.77 4.16 26.32
N HIS A 303 -4.18 4.69 25.25
CA HIS A 303 -4.86 5.62 24.34
C HIS A 303 -5.77 4.85 23.39
N LEU A 304 -7.09 5.01 23.52
CA LEU A 304 -8.06 4.49 22.56
C LEU A 304 -8.42 5.53 21.50
N MET A 305 -8.25 5.16 20.24
CA MET A 305 -8.68 6.00 19.13
C MET A 305 -10.22 6.13 19.04
N SER A 306 -10.97 5.09 19.41
CA SER A 306 -12.45 5.13 19.46
C SER A 306 -13.02 6.11 20.48
N GLU A 307 -12.24 6.50 21.47
CA GLU A 307 -12.63 7.53 22.46
C GLU A 307 -12.09 8.92 22.10
N ASN A 308 -11.24 8.99 21.08
CA ASN A 308 -10.50 10.19 20.67
C ASN A 308 -10.52 10.30 19.14
N ALA A 309 -11.71 10.31 18.55
CA ALA A 309 -11.87 10.43 17.10
C ALA A 309 -11.36 11.79 16.59
N GLY A 310 -11.02 11.86 15.30
CA GLY A 310 -10.56 13.07 14.63
C GLY A 310 -9.18 12.93 14.00
N ASP A 311 -8.49 14.05 13.85
CA ASP A 311 -7.21 14.12 13.14
C ASP A 311 -6.03 13.72 14.03
N TYR A 312 -5.11 12.98 13.43
CA TYR A 312 -3.86 12.53 14.02
C TYR A 312 -2.67 12.91 13.14
N GLU A 313 -1.53 13.14 13.77
CA GLU A 313 -0.25 13.37 13.10
C GLU A 313 0.85 12.50 13.73
N ILE A 314 1.55 11.74 12.91
CA ILE A 314 2.77 11.03 13.31
C ILE A 314 3.95 11.92 12.92
N LYS A 315 4.82 12.21 13.88
CA LYS A 315 6.10 12.89 13.66
C LYS A 315 7.22 11.91 13.97
N ILE A 316 8.19 11.81 13.07
CA ILE A 316 9.28 10.85 13.20
C ILE A 316 10.59 11.60 13.32
N LEU A 317 11.30 11.36 14.42
CA LEU A 317 12.65 11.85 14.60
C LEU A 317 13.67 10.80 14.16
N TYR A 318 14.76 11.27 13.58
CA TYR A 318 15.97 10.49 13.36
C TYR A 318 17.15 11.33 13.82
N LYS A 319 17.94 10.80 14.77
CA LYS A 319 19.06 11.51 15.42
C LYS A 319 18.65 12.90 15.95
N GLY A 320 17.45 13.01 16.53
CA GLY A 320 16.90 14.25 17.08
C GLY A 320 16.35 15.25 16.05
N HIS A 321 16.36 14.92 14.76
CA HIS A 321 15.81 15.77 13.70
C HIS A 321 14.48 15.22 13.17
N LEU A 322 13.50 16.09 12.94
CA LEU A 322 12.23 15.71 12.33
C LEU A 322 12.44 15.35 10.85
N VAL A 323 12.23 14.08 10.52
CA VAL A 323 12.46 13.55 9.16
C VAL A 323 11.18 13.18 8.42
N ARG A 324 10.08 12.94 9.13
CA ARG A 324 8.77 12.65 8.52
C ARG A 324 7.62 13.28 9.30
N SER A 325 6.58 13.67 8.58
CA SER A 325 5.24 13.94 9.13
C SER A 325 4.19 13.19 8.32
N ILE A 326 3.26 12.53 9.01
CA ILE A 326 2.19 11.72 8.41
C ILE A 326 0.87 12.11 9.05
N LYS A 327 -0.13 12.47 8.25
CA LYS A 327 -1.46 12.86 8.75
C LYS A 327 -2.52 11.84 8.33
N PHE A 328 -3.41 11.51 9.26
CA PHE A 328 -4.54 10.62 9.03
C PHE A 328 -5.69 10.97 9.97
N ALA A 329 -6.87 10.43 9.70
CA ALA A 329 -8.06 10.65 10.52
C ALA A 329 -8.61 9.31 11.03
N VAL A 330 -9.30 9.37 12.17
CA VAL A 330 -9.97 8.23 12.80
C VAL A 330 -11.44 8.59 13.07
N ASP A 331 -12.35 7.67 12.76
CA ASP A 331 -13.79 7.81 13.01
C ASP A 331 -14.17 7.55 14.48
N ALA A 332 -15.46 7.72 14.80
CA ALA A 332 -16.00 7.53 16.15
C ALA A 332 -15.91 6.08 16.64
N GLU A 333 -15.78 5.11 15.74
CA GLU A 333 -15.59 3.70 16.05
C GLU A 333 -14.12 3.32 16.24
N GLY A 334 -13.21 4.29 16.09
CA GLY A 334 -11.77 4.07 16.20
C GLY A 334 -11.16 3.44 14.96
N LYS A 335 -11.82 3.50 13.81
CA LYS A 335 -11.26 3.02 12.54
C LYS A 335 -10.57 4.16 11.80
N ILE A 336 -9.49 3.83 11.10
CA ILE A 336 -8.82 4.76 10.18
C ILE A 336 -9.80 5.13 9.07
N VAL A 337 -10.02 6.43 8.88
CA VAL A 337 -10.85 6.94 7.80
C VAL A 337 -10.16 6.64 6.47
N ASP A 338 -10.81 5.86 5.61
CA ASP A 338 -10.32 5.59 4.26
C ASP A 338 -10.41 6.87 3.42
N ASN A 339 -9.27 7.30 2.88
CA ASN A 339 -9.20 8.42 1.95
C ASN A 339 -9.48 8.03 0.50
N GLY A 340 -9.85 6.76 0.26
CA GLY A 340 -10.20 6.20 -1.04
C GLY A 340 -9.00 5.84 -1.92
N ILE A 341 -7.77 6.18 -1.52
CA ILE A 341 -6.57 5.95 -2.33
C ILE A 341 -6.31 4.45 -2.48
N GLY A 342 -6.38 3.68 -1.38
CA GLY A 342 -6.15 2.23 -1.42
C GLY A 342 -7.16 1.51 -2.32
N ALA A 343 -8.44 1.85 -2.19
CA ALA A 343 -9.54 1.30 -2.99
C ALA A 343 -9.42 1.66 -4.48
N ALA A 344 -9.18 2.95 -4.80
CA ALA A 344 -9.02 3.42 -6.18
C ALA A 344 -7.85 2.73 -6.90
N ASN A 345 -6.79 2.39 -6.15
CA ASN A 345 -5.59 1.77 -6.72
C ASN A 345 -5.59 0.24 -6.60
N LYS A 346 -6.63 -0.39 -6.04
CA LYS A 346 -6.72 -1.83 -5.82
C LYS A 346 -5.45 -2.37 -5.15
N LEU A 347 -5.09 -1.80 -4.00
CA LEU A 347 -3.83 -2.09 -3.31
C LEU A 347 -3.66 -3.59 -3.00
N GLY A 348 -4.77 -4.29 -2.76
CA GLY A 348 -4.77 -5.72 -2.46
C GLY A 348 -4.48 -6.04 -1.00
N ASN A 349 -4.64 -5.09 -0.07
CA ASN A 349 -4.59 -5.32 1.36
C ASN A 349 -5.49 -4.33 2.12
N GLY A 350 -5.58 -4.48 3.45
CA GLY A 350 -6.37 -3.61 4.31
C GLY A 350 -5.64 -2.37 4.85
N ARG A 351 -4.50 -1.98 4.26
CA ARG A 351 -3.75 -0.78 4.69
C ARG A 351 -4.34 0.47 4.06
N VAL A 352 -4.36 1.57 4.81
CA VAL A 352 -4.74 2.88 4.26
C VAL A 352 -3.47 3.61 3.83
N ILE A 353 -3.40 3.98 2.56
CA ILE A 353 -2.29 4.77 2.01
C ILE A 353 -2.43 6.20 2.51
N VAL A 354 -1.36 6.77 3.05
CA VAL A 354 -1.33 8.15 3.53
C VAL A 354 -0.16 8.91 2.89
N PRO A 355 -0.33 10.19 2.51
CA PRO A 355 0.78 11.02 2.09
C PRO A 355 1.74 11.28 3.26
N VAL A 356 3.03 11.17 2.98
CA VAL A 356 4.12 11.39 3.93
C VAL A 356 4.91 12.61 3.50
N GLN A 357 5.03 13.58 4.38
CA GLN A 357 5.92 14.69 4.18
C GLN A 357 7.34 14.26 4.53
N VAL A 358 8.22 14.26 3.53
CA VAL A 358 9.64 13.96 3.67
C VAL A 358 10.36 15.25 4.07
N LEU A 359 10.93 15.25 5.27
CA LEU A 359 11.54 16.42 5.91
C LEU A 359 13.04 16.19 6.12
N GLY A 360 13.80 17.29 6.19
CA GLY A 360 15.25 17.25 6.38
C GLY A 360 16.00 16.74 5.14
N ASP A 361 17.23 16.29 5.36
CA ASP A 361 18.20 15.85 4.34
C ASP A 361 18.69 14.41 4.53
N SER A 362 18.08 13.67 5.48
CA SER A 362 18.51 12.32 5.85
C SER A 362 18.38 11.28 4.72
N ASP A 363 17.59 11.57 3.68
CA ASP A 363 17.43 10.71 2.48
C ASP A 363 18.37 11.09 1.33
N GLY A 364 19.19 12.14 1.51
CA GLY A 364 19.97 12.73 0.44
C GLY A 364 19.11 13.37 -0.65
N THR A 365 19.67 13.50 -1.86
CA THR A 365 18.95 14.02 -3.03
C THR A 365 18.09 12.92 -3.65
N TRP A 366 16.80 13.18 -3.79
CA TRP A 366 15.82 12.24 -4.35
C TRP A 366 14.81 12.96 -5.26
N ASP A 367 14.15 12.21 -6.16
CA ASP A 367 13.16 12.77 -7.07
C ASP A 367 11.76 12.92 -6.42
N LYS A 368 11.46 14.13 -5.98
CA LYS A 368 10.16 14.52 -5.39
C LYS A 368 8.95 14.31 -6.30
N ASN A 369 9.14 14.13 -7.61
CA ASN A 369 8.07 13.94 -8.58
C ASN A 369 7.90 12.49 -9.03
N ALA A 370 8.79 11.57 -8.63
CA ALA A 370 8.75 10.18 -9.07
C ALA A 370 7.44 9.47 -8.72
N TRP A 371 6.75 9.88 -7.64
CA TRP A 371 5.43 9.33 -7.28
C TRP A 371 4.36 9.54 -8.37
N LYS A 372 4.52 10.55 -9.23
CA LYS A 372 3.57 10.85 -10.32
C LYS A 372 3.73 9.91 -11.51
N THR A 373 4.93 9.38 -11.72
CA THR A 373 5.30 8.68 -12.96
C THR A 373 5.69 7.24 -12.76
N ASP A 374 6.16 6.90 -11.55
CA ASP A 374 6.88 5.66 -11.27
C ASP A 374 6.32 4.89 -10.06
N ALA A 375 5.39 5.49 -9.28
CA ALA A 375 4.71 4.79 -8.18
C ALA A 375 4.08 3.47 -8.65
N PHE A 376 4.20 2.44 -7.81
CA PHE A 376 3.82 1.06 -8.14
C PHE A 376 4.23 0.65 -9.55
N TYR A 377 5.48 0.96 -9.89
CA TYR A 377 6.09 0.66 -11.16
C TYR A 377 5.29 1.24 -12.34
N GLY A 378 5.11 2.56 -12.31
CA GLY A 378 4.42 3.28 -13.38
C GLY A 378 2.92 3.09 -13.44
N ASN A 379 2.31 2.72 -12.32
CA ASN A 379 0.88 2.80 -12.08
C ASN A 379 0.64 3.89 -11.03
N PRO A 380 0.61 5.18 -11.44
CA PRO A 380 0.50 6.29 -10.51
C PRO A 380 -0.71 6.15 -9.58
N LEU A 381 -0.52 6.55 -8.33
CA LEU A 381 -1.57 6.50 -7.33
C LEU A 381 -2.71 7.46 -7.68
N THR A 382 -3.83 6.93 -8.11
CA THR A 382 -5.06 7.70 -8.32
C THR A 382 -5.53 8.30 -6.99
N GLY A 383 -5.82 9.60 -6.98
CA GLY A 383 -6.27 10.33 -5.79
C GLY A 383 -5.16 10.67 -4.79
N PHE A 384 -3.91 10.34 -5.07
CA PHE A 384 -2.78 10.67 -4.20
C PHE A 384 -2.13 11.99 -4.60
N THR A 385 -1.67 12.75 -3.61
CA THR A 385 -0.85 13.95 -3.79
C THR A 385 0.20 13.97 -2.70
N ALA A 386 1.47 13.95 -3.08
CA ALA A 386 2.55 14.07 -2.12
C ALA A 386 2.55 15.46 -1.47
N PRO A 387 2.85 15.57 -0.16
CA PRO A 387 3.13 16.86 0.46
C PRO A 387 4.40 17.49 -0.14
N PRO A 388 4.55 18.82 -0.05
CA PRO A 388 5.70 19.55 -0.61
C PRO A 388 7.06 19.21 0.03
#